data_AF-J9E5F4-F1
#
_entry.id   AF-J9E5F4-F1
#
_cell.length_a   1.000
_cell.length_b   1.000
_cell.length_c   1.000
_cell.angle_alpha   90.00
_cell.angle_beta   90.00
_cell.angle_gamma   90.00
#
_symmetry.space_group_name_H-M   'P 1'
#
loop_
_entity.id
_entity.type
_entity.pdbx_description
1 polymer ?
#
loop_
_entity_poly.entity_id
_entity_poly.type
_entity_poly.pdbx_seq_one_letter_code
_entity_poly.pdbx_strand_id
1 'polypeptide(L)' 'LETVMSEFQLTNETLRRMMAHMSRNMDKGLEGGPENSTISMLPSFVPELPDGT' A
#
# COMPACT_ATOMS: atom_id res chain seq x y z
N LEU A 1 -6.83 30.54 2.66
CA LEU A 1 -6.94 29.30 3.46
C LEU A 1 -7.65 28.21 2.68
N GLU A 2 -8.83 28.47 2.09
CA GLU A 2 -9.55 27.47 1.28
C GLU A 2 -8.73 26.90 0.11
N THR A 3 -7.98 27.72 -0.64
CA THR A 3 -7.11 27.25 -1.73
C THR A 3 -6.02 26.28 -1.26
N VAL A 4 -5.52 26.45 -0.03
CA VAL A 4 -4.49 25.55 0.53
C VAL A 4 -5.13 24.22 0.93
N MET A 5 -6.35 24.25 1.46
CA MET A 5 -7.07 23.03 1.87
C MET A 5 -7.60 22.23 0.69
N SER A 6 -7.94 22.88 -0.43
CA SER A 6 -8.42 22.19 -1.62
C SER A 6 -7.39 21.23 -2.23
N GLU A 7 -6.08 21.48 -2.04
CA GLU A 7 -5.03 20.56 -2.50
C GLU A 7 -5.03 19.20 -1.79
N PHE A 8 -5.62 19.13 -0.58
CA PHE A 8 -5.75 17.90 0.19
C PHE A 8 -7.07 17.17 -0.06
N GLN A 9 -7.98 17.75 -0.84
CA GLN A 9 -9.24 17.11 -1.20
C GLN A 9 -9.02 16.12 -2.34
N LEU A 10 -9.01 14.83 -1.99
CA LEU A 10 -8.84 13.75 -2.96
C LEU A 10 -10.21 13.33 -3.52
N THR A 11 -10.32 13.29 -4.85
CA THR A 11 -11.50 12.72 -5.51
C THR A 11 -11.50 11.20 -5.37
N ASN A 12 -12.68 10.57 -5.52
CA ASN A 12 -12.78 9.11 -5.50
C ASN A 12 -11.89 8.45 -6.58
N GLU A 13 -11.78 9.08 -7.74
CA GLU A 13 -10.91 8.61 -8.82
C GLU A 13 -9.43 8.62 -8.40
N THR A 14 -8.97 9.72 -7.79
CA THR A 14 -7.60 9.82 -7.26
C THR A 14 -7.33 8.74 -6.21
N LEU A 15 -8.27 8.51 -5.29
CA LEU A 15 -8.15 7.44 -4.29
C LEU A 15 -8.05 6.04 -4.93
N ARG A 16 -8.84 5.77 -5.97
CA ARG A 16 -8.75 4.50 -6.73
C ARG A 16 -7.42 4.33 -7.43
N ARG A 17 -6.88 5.40 -8.03
CA ARG A 17 -5.54 5.39 -8.66
C ARG A 17 -4.44 5.13 -7.62
N MET A 18 -4.56 5.72 -6.43
CA MET A 18 -3.63 5.47 -5.32
C MET A 18 -3.69 4.01 -4.84
N MET A 19 -4.89 3.44 -4.66
CA MET A 19 -5.04 2.03 -4.31
C MET A 19 -4.41 1.10 -5.36
N ALA A 20 -4.64 1.35 -6.65
CA ALA A 20 -4.04 0.56 -7.72
C ALA A 20 -2.51 0.73 -7.79
N HIS A 21 -1.99 1.91 -7.48
CA HIS A 21 -0.55 2.13 -7.36
C HIS A 21 0.05 1.35 -6.18
N MET A 22 -0.61 1.40 -5.01
CA MET A 22 -0.16 0.67 -3.82
C MET A 22 -0.17 -0.85 -4.07
N SER A 23 -1.25 -1.40 -4.64
CA SER A 23 -1.34 -2.83 -5.00
C SER A 23 -0.17 -3.28 -5.87
N ARG A 24 0.11 -2.54 -6.95
CA ARG A 24 1.22 -2.88 -7.87
C ARG A 24 2.59 -2.84 -7.18
N ASN A 25 2.81 -1.97 -6.20
CA ASN A 25 4.06 -1.95 -5.45
C ASN A 25 4.12 -3.09 -4.43
N MET A 26 3.00 -3.49 -3.83
CA MET A 26 2.95 -4.69 -3.00
C MET A 26 3.30 -5.95 -3.81
N ASP A 27 2.72 -6.10 -5.00
CA ASP A 27 3.01 -7.24 -5.89
C ASP A 27 4.50 -7.33 -6.22
N LYS A 28 5.11 -6.21 -6.64
CA LYS A 28 6.56 -6.14 -6.90
C LYS A 28 7.41 -6.43 -5.66
N GLY A 29 6.96 -5.99 -4.48
CA GLY A 29 7.64 -6.23 -3.22
C GLY A 29 7.62 -7.71 -2.84
N LEU A 30 6.53 -8.41 -3.12
CA LEU A 30 6.44 -9.87 -2.94
C LEU A 30 7.29 -10.64 -3.96
N GLU A 31 7.41 -10.14 -5.19
CA GLU A 31 8.18 -10.80 -6.26
C GLU A 31 9.71 -10.71 -6.07
N GLY A 32 10.23 -9.58 -5.59
CA GLY A 32 11.69 -9.44 -5.42
C GLY A 32 12.15 -8.46 -4.34
N GLY A 33 11.28 -8.17 -3.37
CA GLY A 33 11.67 -7.46 -2.16
C GLY A 33 12.03 -5.98 -2.38
N PRO A 34 12.86 -5.41 -1.49
CA PRO A 34 13.19 -3.97 -1.49
C PRO A 34 13.87 -3.44 -2.76
N GLU A 35 14.52 -4.31 -3.54
CA GLU A 35 15.18 -3.93 -4.80
C GLU A 35 14.16 -3.64 -5.91
N ASN A 36 13.00 -4.32 -5.86
CA ASN A 36 11.97 -4.25 -6.91
C ASN A 36 10.80 -3.32 -6.55
N SER A 37 10.70 -2.89 -5.29
CA SER A 37 9.60 -2.07 -4.82
C SER A 37 9.99 -1.16 -3.67
N THR A 38 9.36 0.02 -3.63
CA THR A 38 9.40 0.91 -2.46
C THR A 38 8.62 0.35 -1.26
N ILE A 39 7.82 -0.70 -1.46
CA ILE A 39 7.14 -1.47 -0.40
C ILE A 39 7.86 -2.80 -0.24
N SER A 40 8.60 -2.96 0.87
CA SER A 40 9.54 -4.07 1.07
C SER A 40 8.91 -5.46 1.29
N MET A 41 7.64 -5.53 1.68
CA MET A 41 6.90 -6.79 1.91
C MET A 41 7.68 -7.86 2.71
N LEU A 42 8.30 -7.45 3.83
CA LEU A 42 9.16 -8.32 4.61
C LEU A 42 8.38 -9.46 5.31
N PRO A 43 8.91 -10.69 5.37
CA PRO A 43 8.26 -11.80 6.05
C PRO A 43 8.23 -11.56 7.57
N SER A 44 7.07 -11.81 8.18
CA SER A 44 6.91 -11.78 9.64
C SER A 44 7.39 -13.06 10.33
N PHE A 45 7.55 -14.15 9.57
CA PHE A 45 7.78 -15.51 10.05
C PHE A 45 6.70 -16.01 11.04
N VAL A 46 5.52 -15.39 11.03
CA VAL A 46 4.32 -15.86 11.74
C VAL A 46 3.51 -16.73 10.78
N PRO A 47 3.46 -18.06 10.98
CA PRO A 47 2.85 -18.97 10.00
C PRO A 47 1.31 -18.93 10.00
N GLU A 48 0.70 -18.61 11.14
CA GLU A 48 -0.75 -18.58 11.31
C GLU A 48 -1.19 -17.57 12.38
N LEU A 49 -2.44 -17.13 12.29
CA LEU A 49 -3.08 -16.31 13.32
C LEU A 49 -3.65 -17.23 14.42
N PRO A 50 -3.72 -16.78 15.68
CA PRO A 50 -4.36 -17.55 16.74
C PRO A 50 -5.82 -17.88 16.39
N ASP A 51 -6.22 -19.15 16.53
CA ASP A 51 -7.57 -19.63 16.22
C ASP A 51 -8.49 -19.74 17.45
N GLY A 52 -7.93 -19.63 18.66
CA GLY A 52 -8.67 -19.62 19.91
C GLY A 52 -9.13 -20.99 20.41
N THR A 53 -8.61 -22.09 19.84
CA THR A 53 -8.76 -23.45 20.40
C THR A 53 -7.65 -23.81 21.38
#